data_AF-A0A965TCH7-F1
#
_entry.id   AF-A0A965TCH7-F1
#
_cell.length_a   1.000
_cell.length_b   1.000
_cell.length_c   1.000
_cell.angle_alpha   90.00
_cell.angle_beta   90.00
_cell.angle_gamma   90.00
#
_symmetry.space_group_name_H-M   'P 1'
#
loop_
_entity.id
_entity.type
_entity.pdbx_description
1 polymer ?
#
loop_
_entity_poly.entity_id
_entity_poly.type
_entity_poly.pdbx_seq_one_letter_code
_entity_poly.pdbx_strand_id
1 'polypeptide(L)'
;MKKGFYILGLVLFLVACSTYRKVQVIKDALSINDSTNAALLAKKPKVDSAAIIKGLLNKVDLAKIDFTTMNAKFKVDYETLKNADNYIVNVSIQKDKAIYLTVRGAMGVIGLKALINKDSVVLIYPLSKKVERKPLSYLQEVIKIPFTYAT
;
A
#
# COMPACT_ATOMS: atom_id res chain seq x y z
N MET A 1 -30.24 45.79 15.35
CA MET A 1 -30.41 44.38 14.91
C MET A 1 -29.11 43.66 14.53
N LYS A 2 -28.05 44.33 14.05
CA LYS A 2 -26.81 43.64 13.61
C LYS A 2 -25.93 43.13 14.77
N LYS A 3 -25.85 43.85 15.90
CA LYS A 3 -25.03 43.45 17.08
C LYS A 3 -25.54 42.17 17.77
N GLY A 4 -26.86 41.92 17.77
CA GLY A 4 -27.44 40.70 18.33
C GLY A 4 -27.11 39.44 17.52
N PHE A 5 -26.96 39.59 16.20
CA PHE A 5 -26.62 38.48 15.31
C PHE A 5 -25.17 38.01 15.51
N TYR A 6 -24.24 38.94 15.80
CA TYR A 6 -22.85 38.61 16.12
C TYR A 6 -22.71 37.91 17.47
N ILE A 7 -23.52 38.27 18.47
CA ILE A 7 -23.51 37.61 19.78
C ILE A 7 -24.10 36.19 19.67
N LEU A 8 -25.17 36.01 18.90
CA LEU A 8 -25.76 34.68 18.65
C LEU A 8 -24.81 33.75 17.88
N GLY A 9 -24.05 34.28 16.92
CA GLY A 9 -23.03 33.54 16.18
C GLY A 9 -21.83 33.11 17.04
N LEU A 10 -21.41 33.94 18.00
CA LEU A 10 -20.30 33.64 18.91
C LEU A 10 -20.65 32.52 19.91
N VAL A 11 -21.90 32.48 20.38
CA VAL A 11 -22.39 31.44 21.30
C VAL A 11 -22.51 30.08 20.59
N LEU A 12 -22.92 30.04 19.32
CA LEU A 12 -22.96 28.80 18.55
C LEU A 12 -21.56 28.19 18.30
N PHE A 13 -20.54 29.04 18.16
CA PHE A 13 -19.17 28.57 17.93
C PHE A 13 -18.53 27.92 19.17
N LEU A 14 -18.96 28.26 20.38
CA LEU A 14 -18.43 27.71 21.63
C LEU A 14 -19.05 26.35 22.02
N VAL A 15 -20.20 25.97 21.44
CA VAL A 15 -20.88 24.67 21.71
C VAL A 15 -20.35 23.54 20.81
N ALA A 16 -19.58 23.86 19.77
CA ALA A 16 -19.05 22.86 18.83
C ALA A 16 -17.80 22.10 19.35
N CYS A 17 -17.34 22.38 20.58
CA CYS A 17 -16.13 21.78 21.11
C CYS A 17 -16.42 20.61 22.09
N SER A 18 -16.13 19.39 21.61
CA SER A 18 -15.78 18.17 22.36
C SER A 18 -16.88 17.39 23.12
N THR A 19 -17.42 16.37 22.45
CA THR A 19 -17.78 15.10 23.12
C THR A 19 -16.98 13.97 22.47
N TYR A 20 -15.79 13.68 23.01
CA TYR A 20 -15.10 12.42 22.70
C TYR A 20 -15.57 11.38 23.72
N ARG A 21 -16.29 10.35 23.28
CA ARG A 21 -16.60 9.19 24.12
C ARG A 21 -15.32 8.35 24.26
N LYS A 22 -14.67 8.45 25.41
CA LYS A 22 -13.54 7.58 25.77
C LYS A 22 -14.07 6.14 25.85
N VAL A 23 -13.66 5.29 24.91
CA VAL A 23 -13.94 3.84 24.97
C VAL A 23 -13.19 3.30 26.19
N GLN A 24 -13.93 2.98 27.26
CA GLN A 24 -13.37 2.23 28.38
C GLN A 24 -13.10 0.82 27.87
N VAL A 25 -11.83 0.53 27.60
CA VAL A 25 -11.39 -0.84 27.34
C VAL A 25 -11.72 -1.64 28.59
N ILE A 26 -12.66 -2.58 28.47
CA ILE A 26 -13.06 -3.50 29.52
C ILE A 26 -11.82 -4.34 29.85
N LYS A 27 -11.10 -3.97 30.93
CA LYS A 27 -9.93 -4.72 31.41
C LYS A 27 -10.34 -6.09 31.98
N ASP A 28 -11.61 -6.29 32.31
CA ASP A 28 -12.13 -7.54 32.85
C ASP A 28 -12.23 -8.68 31.84
N ALA A 29 -12.10 -8.41 30.53
CA ALA A 29 -12.00 -9.48 29.53
C ALA A 29 -10.58 -10.06 29.41
N LEU A 30 -9.58 -9.47 30.08
CA LEU A 30 -8.17 -9.88 30.00
C LEU A 30 -7.62 -10.47 31.32
N SER A 31 -8.46 -10.60 32.34
CA SER A 31 -8.09 -11.21 33.63
C SER A 31 -8.61 -12.65 33.75
N ILE A 32 -8.26 -13.51 32.79
CA ILE A 32 -8.31 -14.96 33.03
C ILE A 32 -6.93 -15.35 33.56
N ASN A 33 -6.76 -15.30 34.88
CA ASN A 33 -5.66 -15.96 35.58
C ASN A 33 -6.09 -17.39 35.90
N ASP A 34 -6.11 -18.26 34.88
CA ASP A 34 -6.31 -19.69 35.09
C ASP A 34 -4.94 -20.37 35.29
N SER A 35 -4.56 -20.53 36.57
CA SER A 35 -3.39 -21.30 36.99
C SER A 35 -3.64 -22.82 37.06
N THR A 36 -4.71 -23.33 36.44
CA THR A 36 -5.16 -24.73 36.59
C THR A 36 -5.16 -25.55 35.31
N ASN A 37 -4.27 -25.26 34.35
CA ASN A 37 -4.11 -26.10 33.15
C ASN A 37 -2.66 -26.41 32.75
N ALA A 38 -1.76 -26.60 33.73
CA ALA A 38 -0.41 -27.09 33.46
C ALA A 38 -0.40 -28.49 32.79
N ALA A 39 -1.47 -29.28 32.93
CA ALA A 39 -1.60 -30.60 32.32
C ALA A 39 -2.17 -30.61 30.88
N LEU A 40 -2.76 -29.50 30.41
CA LEU A 40 -3.24 -29.38 29.01
C LEU A 40 -2.21 -28.73 28.07
N LEU A 41 -1.13 -28.18 28.60
CA LEU A 41 -0.03 -27.58 27.83
C LEU A 41 0.97 -28.60 27.25
N ALA A 42 0.86 -29.88 27.62
CA ALA A 42 1.77 -30.95 27.18
C ALA A 42 1.49 -31.45 25.74
N LYS A 43 0.44 -30.96 25.09
CA LYS A 43 0.19 -31.26 23.67
C LYS A 43 -0.26 -30.00 22.96
N LYS A 44 0.67 -29.04 22.82
CA LYS A 44 0.60 -28.14 21.66
C LYS A 44 0.41 -29.05 20.45
N PRO A 45 -0.71 -28.99 19.71
CA PRO A 45 -0.72 -29.62 18.40
C PRO A 45 0.50 -29.07 17.68
N LYS A 46 1.35 -29.94 17.15
CA LYS A 46 2.43 -29.55 16.27
C LYS A 46 1.74 -28.95 15.04
N VAL A 47 1.35 -27.69 15.16
CA VAL A 47 0.76 -26.92 14.10
C VAL A 47 1.85 -26.86 13.05
N ASP A 48 1.69 -27.67 12.01
CA ASP A 48 2.62 -27.71 10.91
C ASP A 48 2.54 -26.35 10.21
N SER A 49 3.42 -25.44 10.60
CA SER A 49 3.49 -24.10 10.06
C SER A 49 3.67 -24.15 8.53
N ALA A 50 4.31 -25.20 8.00
CA ALA A 50 4.43 -25.40 6.57
C ALA A 50 3.08 -25.77 5.92
N ALA A 51 2.24 -26.57 6.58
CA ALA A 51 0.89 -26.87 6.07
C ALA A 51 -0.01 -25.63 6.04
N ILE A 52 0.09 -24.75 7.04
CA ILE A 52 -0.64 -23.47 7.06
C ILE A 52 -0.15 -22.55 5.94
N ILE A 53 1.17 -22.40 5.78
CA ILE A 53 1.75 -21.57 4.72
C ILE A 53 1.36 -22.09 3.33
N LYS A 54 1.42 -23.42 3.10
CA LYS A 54 0.94 -24.04 1.86
C LYS A 54 -0.53 -23.75 1.59
N GLY A 55 -1.38 -23.85 2.63
CA GLY A 55 -2.80 -23.52 2.51
C GLY A 55 -3.06 -22.05 2.15
N LEU A 56 -2.25 -21.13 2.66
CA LEU A 56 -2.29 -19.69 2.30
C LEU A 56 -1.83 -19.46 0.85
N LEU A 57 -0.70 -20.05 0.45
CA LEU A 57 -0.18 -19.92 -0.91
C LEU A 57 -1.17 -20.46 -1.95
N ASN A 58 -1.79 -21.61 -1.69
CA ASN A 58 -2.81 -22.16 -2.58
C ASN A 58 -4.01 -21.22 -2.74
N LYS A 59 -4.43 -20.52 -1.68
CA LYS A 59 -5.51 -19.52 -1.78
C LYS A 59 -5.10 -18.30 -2.59
N VAL A 60 -3.84 -17.87 -2.49
CA VAL A 60 -3.30 -16.77 -3.30
C VAL A 60 -3.23 -17.18 -4.77
N ASP A 61 -2.76 -18.40 -5.06
CA ASP A 61 -2.67 -18.94 -6.41
C ASP A 61 -4.06 -19.10 -7.05
N LEU A 62 -5.06 -19.56 -6.29
CA LEU A 62 -6.45 -19.64 -6.77
C LEU A 62 -7.08 -18.25 -6.99
N ALA A 63 -6.61 -17.23 -6.29
CA ALA A 63 -7.06 -15.86 -6.44
C ALA A 63 -6.27 -15.09 -7.53
N LYS A 64 -5.30 -15.72 -8.22
CA LYS A 64 -4.64 -15.09 -9.37
C LYS A 64 -5.69 -14.76 -10.43
N ILE A 65 -5.66 -13.50 -10.86
CA ILE A 65 -6.49 -13.03 -11.96
C ILE A 65 -5.78 -13.42 -13.25
N ASP A 66 -6.45 -14.18 -14.12
CA ASP A 66 -5.94 -14.40 -15.47
C ASP A 66 -6.28 -13.20 -16.36
N PHE A 67 -5.28 -12.72 -17.10
CA PHE A 67 -5.41 -11.57 -17.99
C PHE A 67 -4.40 -11.63 -19.13
N THR A 68 -4.77 -11.13 -20.29
CA THR A 68 -3.82 -10.84 -21.39
C THR A 68 -3.32 -9.40 -21.30
N THR A 69 -4.21 -8.48 -20.97
CA THR A 69 -3.91 -7.08 -20.74
C THR A 69 -4.58 -6.57 -19.49
N MET A 70 -3.91 -5.71 -18.74
CA MET A 70 -4.46 -5.08 -17.54
C MET A 70 -4.05 -3.62 -17.49
N ASN A 71 -4.99 -2.76 -17.09
CA ASN A 71 -4.71 -1.37 -16.77
C ASN A 71 -5.04 -1.14 -15.30
N ALA A 72 -4.14 -0.46 -14.59
CA ALA A 72 -4.31 -0.12 -13.20
C ALA A 72 -3.84 1.32 -12.94
N LYS A 73 -4.49 1.96 -11.98
CA LYS A 73 -4.13 3.30 -11.52
C LYS A 73 -3.93 3.25 -10.02
N PHE A 74 -2.73 3.60 -9.58
CA PHE A 74 -2.34 3.63 -8.19
C PHE A 74 -2.16 5.08 -7.74
N LYS A 75 -2.69 5.40 -6.57
CA LYS A 75 -2.27 6.57 -5.80
C LYS A 75 -1.22 6.08 -4.82
N VAL A 76 -0.04 6.68 -4.89
CA VAL A 76 1.13 6.31 -4.10
C VAL A 76 1.52 7.52 -3.27
N ASP A 77 1.36 7.39 -1.96
CA ASP A 77 1.78 8.41 -1.01
C ASP A 77 3.17 7.99 -0.51
N TYR A 78 4.17 8.85 -0.74
CA TYR A 78 5.57 8.60 -0.41
C TYR A 78 6.02 9.57 0.68
N GLU A 79 6.38 9.05 1.85
CA GLU A 79 6.82 9.84 2.98
C GLU A 79 8.23 9.44 3.44
N THR A 80 9.04 10.44 3.73
CA THR A 80 10.36 10.35 4.34
C THR A 80 10.46 11.39 5.45
N LEU A 81 11.52 11.33 6.26
CA LEU A 81 11.75 12.31 7.33
C LEU A 81 11.80 13.78 6.85
N LYS A 82 12.06 14.01 5.55
CA LYS A 82 12.23 15.34 4.97
C LYS A 82 11.18 15.71 3.92
N ASN A 83 10.61 14.73 3.23
CA ASN A 83 9.72 14.95 2.09
C ASN A 83 8.51 14.03 2.18
N ALA A 84 7.35 14.59 1.85
CA ALA A 84 6.10 13.86 1.64
C ALA A 84 5.54 14.26 0.27
N ASP A 85 5.41 13.29 -0.63
CA ASP A 85 4.96 13.49 -2.01
C ASP A 85 3.88 12.48 -2.38
N ASN A 86 2.94 12.93 -3.20
CA ASN A 86 1.88 12.07 -3.72
C ASN A 86 2.05 11.90 -5.22
N TYR A 87 2.01 10.64 -5.65
CA TYR A 87 2.17 10.26 -7.04
C TYR A 87 0.94 9.50 -7.55
N ILE A 88 0.59 9.73 -8.81
CA ILE A 88 -0.36 8.91 -9.54
C ILE A 88 0.42 8.06 -10.54
N VAL A 89 0.39 6.75 -10.34
CA VAL A 89 1.05 5.78 -11.21
C VAL A 89 -0.01 5.09 -12.06
N ASN A 90 0.08 5.24 -13.37
CA ASN A 90 -0.75 4.49 -14.32
C ASN A 90 0.10 3.35 -14.89
N VAL A 91 -0.44 2.14 -14.83
CA VAL A 91 0.25 0.92 -15.23
C VAL A 91 -0.59 0.22 -16.28
N SER A 92 0.03 -0.10 -17.41
CA SER A 92 -0.56 -0.93 -18.46
C SER A 92 0.33 -2.13 -18.66
N ILE A 93 -0.21 -3.32 -18.51
CA ILE A 93 0.52 -4.58 -18.63
C ILE A 93 -0.04 -5.32 -19.83
N GLN A 94 0.87 -5.82 -20.67
CA GLN A 94 0.60 -6.87 -21.63
C GLN A 94 1.40 -8.09 -21.19
N LYS A 95 0.68 -9.15 -20.78
CA LYS A 95 1.28 -10.38 -20.25
C LYS A 95 2.36 -10.89 -21.20
N ASP A 96 3.49 -11.29 -20.63
CA ASP A 96 4.67 -11.82 -21.33
C ASP A 96 5.37 -10.89 -22.34
N LYS A 97 4.93 -9.63 -22.49
CA LYS A 97 5.49 -8.71 -23.49
C LYS A 97 6.09 -7.44 -22.89
N ALA A 98 5.27 -6.64 -22.22
CA ALA A 98 5.68 -5.31 -21.78
C ALA A 98 4.82 -4.79 -20.63
N ILE A 99 5.46 -4.02 -19.74
CA ILE A 99 4.80 -3.21 -18.73
C ILE A 99 5.12 -1.74 -19.03
N TYR A 100 4.08 -0.93 -19.17
CA TYR A 100 4.16 0.50 -19.39
C TYR A 100 3.76 1.22 -18.10
N LEU A 101 4.59 2.14 -17.65
CA LEU A 101 4.38 2.92 -16.44
C LEU A 101 4.39 4.41 -16.78
N THR A 102 3.47 5.17 -16.22
CA THR A 102 3.49 6.64 -16.23
C THR A 102 3.27 7.16 -14.83
N VAL A 103 4.30 7.80 -14.27
CA VAL A 103 4.28 8.42 -12.94
C VAL A 103 4.05 9.91 -13.08
N ARG A 104 3.00 10.40 -12.42
CA ARG A 104 2.64 11.81 -12.35
C ARG A 104 2.77 12.31 -10.93
N GLY A 105 3.43 13.45 -10.75
CA GLY A 105 3.50 14.16 -9.48
C GLY A 105 2.42 15.23 -9.34
N ALA A 106 2.72 16.26 -8.56
CA ALA A 106 1.84 17.42 -8.37
C ALA A 106 1.39 18.04 -9.70
N MET A 107 0.14 18.51 -9.73
CA MET A 107 -0.52 19.11 -10.92
C MET A 107 -0.55 18.20 -12.17
N GLY A 108 -0.34 16.89 -12.02
CA GLY A 108 -0.42 15.94 -13.13
C GLY A 108 0.82 15.91 -14.04
N VAL A 109 1.89 16.59 -13.64
CA VAL A 109 3.17 16.65 -14.35
C VAL A 109 3.78 15.25 -14.45
N ILE A 110 4.16 14.84 -15.66
CA ILE A 110 4.76 13.52 -15.90
C ILE A 110 6.25 13.58 -15.58
N GLY A 111 6.63 12.98 -14.44
CA GLY A 111 8.03 12.90 -14.00
C GLY A 111 8.79 11.74 -14.63
N LEU A 112 8.12 10.60 -14.83
CA LEU A 112 8.73 9.38 -15.35
C LEU A 112 7.74 8.61 -16.24
N LYS A 113 8.24 8.13 -17.38
CA LYS A 113 7.63 7.01 -18.11
C LYS A 113 8.61 5.86 -18.13
N ALA A 114 8.13 4.64 -17.95
CA ALA A 114 8.96 3.46 -18.09
C ALA A 114 8.32 2.41 -19.01
N LEU A 115 9.16 1.75 -19.80
CA LEU A 115 8.83 0.58 -20.59
C LEU A 115 9.70 -0.57 -20.11
N ILE A 116 9.09 -1.61 -19.56
CA ILE A 116 9.77 -2.77 -18.96
C ILE A 116 9.39 -4.00 -19.77
N ASN A 117 10.38 -4.60 -20.42
CA ASN A 117 10.25 -5.87 -21.14
C ASN A 117 11.14 -6.93 -20.46
N LYS A 118 11.14 -8.15 -21.00
CA LYS A 118 11.94 -9.27 -20.47
C LYS A 118 13.43 -8.96 -20.34
N ASP A 119 13.98 -8.20 -21.29
CA ASP A 119 15.43 -8.00 -21.38
C ASP A 119 15.87 -6.60 -20.95
N SER A 120 14.96 -5.63 -20.97
CA SER A 120 15.31 -4.21 -20.88
C SER A 120 14.29 -3.36 -20.18
N VAL A 121 14.80 -2.30 -19.56
CA VAL A 121 14.05 -1.24 -18.90
C VAL A 121 14.43 0.08 -19.55
N VAL A 122 13.47 0.73 -20.18
CA VAL A 122 13.64 2.06 -20.78
C VAL A 122 12.97 3.07 -19.86
N LEU A 123 13.75 4.01 -19.33
CA LEU A 123 13.29 5.09 -18.46
C LEU A 123 13.35 6.40 -19.24
N ILE A 124 12.24 7.11 -19.27
CA ILE A 124 12.10 8.39 -19.97
C ILE A 124 11.72 9.44 -18.93
N TYR A 125 12.51 10.50 -18.84
CA TYR A 125 12.32 11.62 -17.93
C TYR A 125 11.92 12.85 -18.77
N PRO A 126 10.62 13.12 -18.96
CA PRO A 126 10.17 14.16 -19.89
C PRO A 126 10.64 15.56 -19.50
N LEU A 127 10.77 15.83 -18.20
CA LEU A 127 11.18 17.14 -17.67
C LEU A 127 12.63 17.48 -18.00
N SER A 128 13.52 16.49 -17.93
CA SER A 128 14.95 16.65 -18.25
C SER A 128 15.31 16.22 -19.68
N LYS A 129 14.31 15.78 -20.47
CA LYS A 129 14.49 15.23 -21.83
C LYS A 129 15.52 14.10 -21.88
N LYS A 130 15.67 13.34 -20.79
CA LYS A 130 16.63 12.24 -20.67
C LYS A 130 15.97 10.90 -20.95
N VAL A 131 16.67 10.03 -21.66
CA VAL A 131 16.27 8.62 -21.84
C VAL A 131 17.42 7.72 -21.40
N GLU A 132 17.11 6.74 -20.55
CA GLU A 132 18.05 5.73 -20.10
C GLU A 132 17.55 4.34 -20.49
N ARG A 133 18.47 3.47 -20.91
CA ARG A 133 18.21 2.06 -21.15
C ARG A 133 19.07 1.25 -20.19
N LYS A 134 18.44 0.35 -19.46
CA LYS A 134 19.07 -0.50 -18.45
C LYS A 134 18.65 -1.96 -18.66
N PRO A 135 19.49 -2.94 -18.29
CA PRO A 135 19.07 -4.34 -18.24
C PRO A 135 17.97 -4.54 -17.19
N LEU A 136 17.19 -5.61 -17.29
CA LEU A 136 16.15 -5.93 -16.29
C LEU A 136 16.73 -6.06 -14.86
N SER A 137 17.97 -6.55 -14.74
CA SER A 137 18.68 -6.68 -13.46
C SER A 137 18.79 -5.38 -12.67
N TYR A 138 18.81 -4.23 -13.37
CA TYR A 138 18.82 -2.91 -12.72
C TYR A 138 17.62 -2.71 -11.79
N LEU A 139 16.44 -3.23 -12.14
CA LEU A 139 15.29 -3.12 -11.26
C LEU A 139 15.50 -3.90 -9.97
N GLN A 140 16.10 -5.09 -10.02
CA GLN A 140 16.37 -5.90 -8.84
C GLN A 140 17.32 -5.19 -7.86
N GLU A 141 18.33 -4.51 -8.38
CA GLU A 141 19.27 -3.70 -7.59
C GLU A 141 18.58 -2.53 -6.88
N VAL A 142 17.66 -1.85 -7.59
CA VAL A 142 16.98 -0.66 -7.08
C VAL A 142 15.87 -1.02 -6.10
N ILE A 143 15.01 -1.99 -6.45
CA ILE A 143 13.84 -2.33 -5.64
C ILE A 143 14.19 -3.23 -4.45
N LYS A 144 15.35 -3.90 -4.47
CA LYS A 144 15.82 -4.84 -3.43
C LYS A 144 14.81 -5.95 -3.09
N ILE A 145 13.88 -6.21 -4.00
CA ILE A 145 12.88 -7.27 -3.93
C ILE A 145 13.18 -8.21 -5.10
N PRO A 146 13.15 -9.54 -4.89
CA PRO A 146 13.27 -10.48 -5.99
C PRO A 146 12.13 -10.26 -6.98
N PHE A 147 12.42 -9.58 -8.08
CA PHE A 147 11.49 -9.37 -9.18
C PHE A 147 11.79 -10.39 -10.27
N THR A 148 10.79 -11.18 -10.61
CA THR A 148 10.79 -12.06 -11.78
C THR A 148 9.79 -11.54 -12.79
N TYR A 149 10.15 -11.60 -14.07
CA TYR A 149 9.24 -11.26 -15.16
C TYR A 149 8.16 -12.34 -15.38
N ALA A 150 8.39 -13.58 -14.91
CA ALA A 150 7.44 -14.68 -15.06
C ALA A 150 6.16 -14.37 -14.26
N THR A 151 5.04 -14.16 -14.96
CA THR A 151 3.71 -13.90 -14.36
C THR A 151 2.81 -15.12 -14.48
#